data_AF-A0A5J4Q3G8-F1
#
_entry.id   AF-A0A5J4Q3G8-F1
#
_cell.length_a   1.000
_cell.length_b   1.000
_cell.length_c   1.000
_cell.angle_alpha   90.00
_cell.angle_beta   90.00
_cell.angle_gamma   90.00
#
_symmetry.space_group_name_H-M   'P 1'
#
loop_
_entity.id
_entity.type
_entity.pdbx_description
1 polymer ?
#
loop_
_entity_poly.entity_id
_entity_poly.type
_entity_poly.pdbx_seq_one_letter_code
_entity_poly.pdbx_strand_id
1 'polypeptide(L)'
;MRTIHMKYIFFFPFIAFFLLNNVSIQAQQIIDLKSCLEIGLENNYSLRISRNEEQVRKNNVSLANAGFLPTLDLSASSQNVINNTETKIRATGETNNDGAVFDQTFNAGLNLNWTIFDGFQITTTYKRLKELEKQGEINTRLAIEDFIAGFTAEYYNNIRQKIRLKN
;
A
#
# COMPACT_ATOMS: atom_id res chain seq x y z
N MET A 1 8.07 -5.90 -70.12
CA MET A 1 7.64 -5.93 -68.70
C MET A 1 6.95 -7.25 -68.36
N ARG A 2 7.57 -8.42 -68.65
CA ARG A 2 6.97 -9.75 -68.39
C ARG A 2 7.89 -10.71 -67.59
N THR A 3 9.14 -10.31 -67.32
CA THR A 3 10.17 -11.14 -66.67
C THR A 3 10.28 -10.93 -65.15
N ILE A 4 9.57 -9.93 -64.59
CA ILE A 4 9.65 -9.55 -63.17
C ILE A 4 8.71 -10.42 -62.32
N HIS A 5 7.51 -10.76 -62.80
CA HIS A 5 6.56 -11.59 -62.06
C HIS A 5 7.01 -13.05 -61.85
N MET A 6 7.85 -13.59 -62.74
CA MET A 6 8.31 -14.98 -62.66
C MET A 6 9.42 -15.22 -61.61
N LYS A 7 10.11 -14.15 -61.16
CA LYS A 7 11.13 -14.23 -60.11
C LYS A 7 10.52 -14.29 -58.70
N TYR A 8 9.42 -13.58 -58.46
CA TYR A 8 8.74 -13.60 -57.16
C TYR A 8 7.94 -14.88 -56.92
N ILE A 9 7.48 -15.56 -57.98
CA ILE A 9 6.74 -16.83 -57.88
C ILE A 9 7.63 -17.96 -57.33
N PHE A 10 8.94 -17.93 -57.63
CA PHE A 10 9.92 -18.87 -57.09
C PHE A 10 10.45 -18.48 -55.71
N PHE A 11 10.39 -17.19 -55.35
CA PHE A 11 10.86 -16.67 -54.06
C PHE A 11 9.81 -16.78 -52.94
N PHE A 12 8.52 -16.77 -53.29
CA PHE A 12 7.40 -16.95 -52.36
C PHE A 12 7.43 -18.26 -51.55
N PRO A 13 7.72 -19.45 -52.13
CA PRO A 13 7.82 -20.68 -51.34
C PRO A 13 9.04 -20.70 -50.41
N PHE A 14 10.11 -19.96 -50.75
CA PHE A 14 11.32 -19.87 -49.91
C PHE A 14 11.09 -19.01 -48.65
N ILE A 15 10.34 -17.91 -48.78
CA ILE A 15 9.92 -17.07 -47.63
C ILE A 15 8.92 -17.83 -46.74
N ALA A 16 7.98 -18.57 -47.32
CA ALA A 16 7.03 -19.37 -46.56
C ALA A 16 7.72 -20.47 -45.74
N PHE A 17 8.76 -21.10 -46.30
CA PHE A 17 9.57 -22.10 -45.59
C PHE A 17 10.38 -21.48 -44.43
N PHE A 18 10.91 -20.27 -44.59
CA PHE A 18 11.66 -19.58 -43.52
C PHE A 18 10.75 -19.13 -42.34
N LEU A 19 9.50 -18.76 -42.63
CA LEU A 19 8.53 -18.40 -41.58
C LEU A 19 8.03 -19.59 -40.76
N LEU A 20 8.03 -20.81 -41.32
CA LEU A 20 7.58 -22.03 -40.62
C LEU A 20 8.62 -22.61 -39.66
N ASN A 21 9.91 -22.27 -39.81
CA ASN A 21 10.99 -22.83 -38.97
C ASN A 21 11.13 -22.17 -37.59
N ASN A 22 10.31 -21.16 -37.27
CA ASN A 22 10.35 -20.46 -35.97
C ASN A 22 9.16 -20.81 -35.06
N VAL A 23 8.36 -21.82 -35.40
CA VAL A 23 7.33 -22.32 -34.49
C VAL A 23 8.01 -23.25 -33.50
N SER A 24 8.53 -22.66 -32.42
CA SER A 24 8.88 -23.40 -31.21
C SER A 24 7.60 -24.05 -30.69
N ILE A 25 7.41 -25.33 -31.00
CA ILE A 25 6.39 -26.16 -30.36
C ILE A 25 6.82 -26.25 -28.89
N GLN A 26 6.30 -25.36 -28.05
CA GLN A 26 6.34 -25.57 -26.62
C GLN A 26 5.44 -26.77 -26.35
N ALA A 27 6.08 -27.93 -26.18
CA ALA A 27 5.42 -29.14 -25.73
C ALA A 27 4.60 -28.80 -24.48
N GLN A 28 3.32 -29.22 -24.48
CA GLN A 28 2.41 -29.06 -23.36
C GLN A 28 3.11 -29.62 -22.11
N GLN A 29 3.62 -28.75 -21.23
CA GLN A 29 4.10 -29.21 -19.94
C GLN A 29 2.91 -29.89 -19.26
N ILE A 30 3.06 -31.16 -18.92
CA ILE A 30 2.10 -31.87 -18.10
C ILE A 30 2.15 -31.15 -16.75
N ILE A 31 1.23 -30.21 -16.55
CA ILE A 31 1.20 -29.42 -15.33
C ILE A 31 0.65 -30.33 -14.23
N ASP A 32 1.59 -30.90 -13.47
CA ASP A 32 1.29 -31.59 -12.24
C ASP A 32 0.60 -30.62 -11.27
N LEU A 33 -0.36 -31.10 -10.49
CA LEU A 33 -1.17 -30.31 -9.54
C LEU A 33 -0.28 -29.43 -8.65
N LYS A 34 0.85 -29.99 -8.21
CA LYS A 34 1.84 -29.27 -7.38
C LYS A 34 2.40 -28.03 -8.08
N SER A 35 2.80 -28.16 -9.35
CA SER A 35 3.39 -27.03 -10.10
C SER A 35 2.37 -25.91 -10.33
N CYS A 36 1.12 -26.29 -10.63
CA CYS A 36 0.00 -25.38 -10.79
C CYS A 36 -0.30 -24.62 -9.49
N LEU A 37 -0.28 -25.32 -8.36
CA LEU A 37 -0.49 -24.74 -7.03
C LEU A 37 0.63 -23.79 -6.63
N GLU A 38 1.89 -24.13 -6.93
CA GLU A 38 3.08 -23.33 -6.60
C GLU A 38 3.06 -21.98 -7.35
N ILE A 39 2.76 -22.01 -8.66
CA ILE A 39 2.57 -20.79 -9.47
C ILE A 39 1.41 -19.95 -8.93
N GLY A 40 0.32 -20.61 -8.53
CA GLY A 40 -0.84 -19.97 -7.91
C GLY A 40 -0.50 -19.28 -6.59
N LEU A 41 0.21 -19.96 -5.69
CA LEU A 41 0.63 -19.43 -4.38
C LEU A 41 1.56 -18.21 -4.50
N GLU A 42 2.41 -18.18 -5.53
CA GLU A 42 3.36 -17.09 -5.78
C GLU A 42 2.66 -15.87 -6.39
N ASN A 43 1.73 -16.09 -7.33
CA ASN A 43 1.08 -15.01 -8.08
C ASN A 43 -0.30 -14.58 -7.53
N ASN A 44 -0.79 -15.20 -6.46
CA ASN A 44 -2.10 -14.86 -5.89
C ASN A 44 -2.07 -13.50 -5.18
N TYR A 45 -2.81 -12.52 -5.72
CA TYR A 45 -2.92 -11.18 -5.15
C TYR A 45 -3.60 -11.17 -3.77
N SER A 46 -4.61 -12.00 -3.53
CA SER A 46 -5.28 -12.09 -2.23
C SER A 46 -4.32 -12.55 -1.13
N LEU A 47 -3.43 -13.51 -1.41
CA LEU A 47 -2.38 -13.94 -0.48
C LEU A 47 -1.34 -12.85 -0.24
N ARG A 48 -0.96 -12.10 -1.28
CA ARG A 48 -0.06 -10.94 -1.14
C ARG A 48 -0.67 -9.85 -0.27
N ILE A 49 -1.96 -9.56 -0.44
CA ILE A 49 -2.69 -8.61 0.42
C ILE A 49 -2.65 -9.08 1.87
N SER A 50 -2.99 -10.34 2.13
CA SER A 50 -2.98 -10.86 3.49
C SER A 50 -1.60 -10.81 4.15
N ARG A 51 -0.53 -11.17 3.43
CA ARG A 51 0.86 -11.04 3.91
C ARG A 51 1.25 -9.59 4.20
N ASN A 52 0.81 -8.64 3.35
CA ASN A 52 1.05 -7.23 3.59
C ASN A 52 0.31 -6.73 4.83
N GLU A 53 -0.93 -7.16 5.05
CA GLU A 53 -1.68 -6.85 6.26
C GLU A 53 -0.99 -7.39 7.52
N GLU A 54 -0.48 -8.64 7.47
CA GLU A 54 0.34 -9.22 8.54
C GLU A 54 1.57 -8.34 8.82
N GLN A 55 2.30 -7.93 7.79
CA GLN A 55 3.47 -7.06 7.94
C GLN A 55 3.11 -5.69 8.53
N VAL A 56 1.99 -5.10 8.13
CA VAL A 56 1.49 -3.86 8.73
C VAL A 56 1.20 -4.05 10.21
N ARG A 57 0.58 -5.17 10.59
CA ARG A 57 0.32 -5.47 12.01
C ARG A 57 1.61 -5.66 12.79
N LYS A 58 2.61 -6.35 12.23
CA LYS A 58 3.97 -6.47 12.81
C LYS A 58 4.63 -5.11 13.03
N ASN A 59 4.63 -4.25 12.00
CA ASN A 59 5.19 -2.90 12.10
C ASN A 59 4.47 -2.03 13.13
N ASN A 60 3.17 -2.28 13.35
CA ASN A 60 2.39 -1.55 14.34
C ASN A 60 2.74 -1.90 15.78
N VAL A 61 3.38 -3.05 16.04
CA VAL A 61 3.80 -3.48 17.38
C VAL A 61 5.09 -2.77 17.80
N SER A 62 4.96 -1.51 18.19
CA SER A 62 6.06 -0.69 18.69
C SER A 62 5.69 0.03 19.98
N LEU A 63 6.70 0.32 20.80
CA LEU A 63 6.52 1.13 22.01
C LEU A 63 6.09 2.56 21.68
N ALA A 64 6.51 3.08 20.52
CA ALA A 64 6.07 4.36 19.98
C ALA A 64 4.55 4.39 19.74
N ASN A 65 4.04 3.40 19.02
CA ASN A 65 2.60 3.26 18.74
C ASN A 65 1.78 2.94 19.99
N ALA A 66 2.44 2.41 21.03
CA ALA A 66 1.81 2.22 22.33
C ALA A 66 1.73 3.50 23.18
N GLY A 67 2.34 4.61 22.74
CA GLY A 67 2.33 5.90 23.43
C GLY A 67 3.42 6.05 24.50
N PHE A 68 4.45 5.17 24.50
CA PHE A 68 5.50 5.21 25.51
C PHE A 68 6.57 6.29 25.26
N LEU A 69 6.76 6.70 24.00
CA LEU A 69 7.79 7.65 23.62
C LEU A 69 7.34 9.10 23.84
N PRO A 70 8.26 10.01 24.21
CA PRO A 70 7.97 11.45 24.25
C PRO A 70 7.66 11.99 22.85
N THR A 71 6.79 12.99 22.77
CA THR A 71 6.52 13.77 21.55
C THR A 71 7.22 15.11 21.63
N LEU A 72 7.93 15.48 20.56
CA LEU A 72 8.58 16.78 20.42
C LEU A 72 7.90 17.53 19.28
N ASP A 73 7.27 18.64 19.62
CA ASP A 73 6.54 19.50 18.69
C ASP A 73 7.29 20.82 18.51
N LEU A 74 7.51 21.21 17.26
CA LEU A 74 8.04 22.53 16.90
C LEU A 74 6.89 23.37 16.33
N SER A 75 6.66 24.52 16.94
CA SER A 75 5.66 25.47 16.47
C SER A 75 6.30 26.83 16.18
N ALA A 76 5.89 27.45 15.08
CA ALA A 76 6.22 28.83 14.77
C ALA A 76 4.94 29.53 14.31
N SER A 77 4.67 30.71 14.85
CA SER A 77 3.53 31.54 14.49
C SER A 77 3.95 32.99 14.29
N SER A 78 3.31 33.66 13.34
CA SER A 78 3.49 35.08 13.08
C SER A 78 2.11 35.72 13.09
N GLN A 79 1.94 36.75 13.91
CA GLN A 79 0.69 37.48 14.02
C GLN A 79 0.96 38.96 13.76
N ASN A 80 0.21 39.51 12.82
CA ASN A 80 0.20 40.94 12.54
C ASN A 80 -1.14 41.49 13.05
N VAL A 81 -1.08 42.47 13.94
CA VAL A 81 -2.26 43.15 14.46
C VAL A 81 -2.16 44.62 14.10
N ILE A 82 -3.23 45.15 13.52
CA ILE A 82 -3.38 46.59 13.29
C ILE A 82 -4.42 47.06 14.30
N ASN A 83 -3.97 47.79 15.31
CA ASN A 83 -4.84 48.34 16.35
C ASN A 83 -4.99 49.85 16.15
N ASN A 84 -6.23 50.34 16.19
CA ASN A 84 -6.51 51.76 16.37
C ASN A 84 -6.84 51.98 17.84
N THR A 85 -5.95 52.69 18.56
CA THR A 85 -6.18 53.03 19.96
C THR A 85 -6.65 54.47 20.06
N GLU A 86 -7.95 54.68 20.29
CA GLU A 86 -8.48 56.00 20.62
C GLU A 86 -8.21 56.29 22.10
N THR A 87 -7.24 57.16 22.41
CA THR A 87 -6.97 57.57 23.79
C THR A 87 -7.55 58.96 24.02
N LYS A 88 -8.58 59.06 24.88
CA LYS A 88 -9.14 60.36 25.31
C LYS A 88 -8.34 60.93 26.48
N ILE A 89 -7.81 62.13 26.32
CA ILE A 89 -7.07 62.83 27.39
C ILE A 89 -8.09 63.39 28.39
N ARG A 90 -8.08 62.87 29.63
CA ARG A 90 -9.05 63.23 30.69
C ARG A 90 -9.05 64.71 31.08
N ALA A 91 -7.99 65.46 30.79
CA ALA A 91 -7.85 66.87 31.19
C ALA A 91 -8.43 67.88 30.19
N THR A 92 -8.49 67.55 28.90
CA THR A 92 -8.90 68.50 27.83
C THR A 92 -10.10 68.01 27.02
N GLY A 93 -10.49 66.75 27.13
CA GLY A 93 -11.61 66.18 26.38
C GLY A 93 -11.32 65.95 24.89
N GLU A 94 -10.11 66.26 24.43
CA GLU A 94 -9.65 66.00 23.06
C GLU A 94 -9.37 64.51 22.85
N THR A 95 -9.82 63.99 21.71
CA THR A 95 -9.54 62.63 21.25
C THR A 95 -8.25 62.66 20.44
N ASN A 96 -7.17 62.08 20.96
CA ASN A 96 -5.99 61.79 20.14
C ASN A 96 -6.20 60.43 19.46
N ASN A 97 -6.11 60.45 18.13
CA ASN A 97 -6.18 59.25 17.31
C ASN A 97 -4.74 58.89 16.89
N ASP A 98 -4.09 58.00 17.63
CA ASP A 98 -2.87 57.35 17.16
C ASP A 98 -3.29 56.30 16.12
N GLY A 99 -3.39 56.77 14.88
CA GLY A 99 -3.82 55.95 13.75
C GLY A 99 -2.83 54.83 13.46
N ALA A 100 -3.37 53.61 13.33
CA ALA A 100 -2.73 52.41 12.81
C ALA A 100 -1.39 52.04 13.49
N VAL A 101 -1.46 51.61 14.75
CA VAL A 101 -0.32 50.93 15.40
C VAL A 101 -0.19 49.54 14.80
N PHE A 102 0.92 49.30 14.11
CA PHE A 102 1.27 48.03 13.49
C PHE A 102 2.12 47.21 14.46
N ASP A 103 1.52 46.17 15.03
CA ASP A 103 2.20 45.22 15.91
C ASP A 103 2.45 43.91 15.14
N GLN A 104 3.72 43.59 14.92
CA GLN A 104 4.14 42.31 14.35
C GLN A 104 4.79 41.48 15.45
N THR A 105 4.15 40.37 15.81
CA THR A 105 4.68 39.41 16.78
C THR A 105 5.06 38.12 16.08
N PHE A 106 6.31 37.70 16.25
CA PHE A 106 6.78 36.39 15.81
C PHE A 106 7.09 35.53 17.04
N ASN A 107 6.52 34.32 17.09
CA ASN A 107 6.75 33.37 18.16
C ASN A 107 7.25 32.06 17.57
N ALA A 108 8.31 31.51 18.15
CA ALA A 108 8.77 30.16 17.88
C ALA A 108 8.96 29.43 19.21
N GLY A 109 8.50 28.19 19.29
CA GLY A 109 8.51 27.40 20.51
C GLY A 109 8.70 25.93 20.22
N LEU A 110 9.46 25.27 21.10
CA LEU A 110 9.62 23.81 21.15
C LEU A 110 8.84 23.29 22.36
N ASN A 111 8.03 22.25 22.15
CA ASN A 111 7.24 21.61 23.20
C ASN A 111 7.59 20.12 23.28
N LEU A 112 8.06 19.67 24.44
CA LEU A 112 8.32 18.26 24.72
C LEU A 112 7.25 17.74 25.69
N ASN A 113 6.46 16.77 25.26
CA ASN A 113 5.44 16.13 26.08
C ASN A 113 5.76 14.65 26.28
N TRP A 114 5.78 14.18 27.54
CA TRP A 114 6.06 12.78 27.85
C TRP A 114 5.21 12.25 29.00
N THR A 115 4.48 11.16 28.73
CA THR A 115 3.71 10.45 29.75
C THR A 115 4.58 9.39 30.42
N ILE A 116 5.02 9.67 31.65
CA ILE A 116 5.81 8.72 32.45
C ILE A 116 4.93 7.57 32.98
N PHE A 117 3.69 7.88 33.36
CA PHE A 117 2.74 6.91 33.86
C PHE A 117 1.32 7.30 33.45
N ASP A 118 0.59 6.35 32.87
CA ASP A 118 -0.73 6.56 32.27
C ASP A 118 -1.82 5.63 32.86
N GLY A 119 -1.54 4.99 34.00
CA GLY A 119 -2.47 4.02 34.59
C GLY A 119 -2.51 2.67 33.86
N PHE A 120 -1.38 2.24 33.29
CA PHE A 120 -1.21 0.95 32.57
C PHE A 120 -1.86 0.90 31.17
N GLN A 121 -2.32 2.02 30.63
CA GLN A 121 -2.94 2.08 29.30
C GLN A 121 -1.93 1.73 28.19
N ILE A 122 -0.68 2.19 28.26
CA ILE A 122 0.41 1.89 27.32
C ILE A 122 0.65 0.38 27.28
N THR A 123 0.76 -0.25 28.45
CA THR A 123 0.98 -1.71 28.53
C THR A 123 -0.19 -2.50 27.96
N THR A 124 -1.42 -2.04 28.18
CA THR A 124 -2.63 -2.67 27.64
C THR A 124 -2.70 -2.51 26.12
N THR A 125 -2.38 -1.32 25.62
CA THR A 125 -2.27 -1.04 24.18
C THR A 125 -1.20 -1.90 23.53
N TYR A 126 -0.02 -2.01 24.13
CA TYR A 126 1.04 -2.86 23.60
C TYR A 126 0.62 -4.34 23.53
N LYS A 127 -0.02 -4.86 24.58
CA LYS A 127 -0.60 -6.22 24.57
C LYS A 127 -1.64 -6.40 23.46
N ARG A 128 -2.53 -5.42 23.27
CA ARG A 128 -3.51 -5.41 22.18
C ARG A 128 -2.84 -5.41 20.81
N LEU A 129 -1.79 -4.62 20.60
CA LEU A 129 -1.02 -4.60 19.35
C LEU A 129 -0.37 -5.97 19.08
N LYS A 130 0.20 -6.61 20.10
CA LYS A 130 0.73 -7.98 20.02
C LYS A 130 -0.34 -9.02 19.65
N GLU A 131 -1.54 -8.91 20.21
CA GLU A 131 -2.63 -9.83 19.86
C GLU A 131 -3.11 -9.62 18.41
N LEU A 132 -3.17 -8.36 17.96
CA LEU A 132 -3.48 -8.04 16.58
C LEU A 132 -2.42 -8.59 15.61
N GLU A 133 -1.13 -8.48 15.93
CA GLU A 133 -0.05 -9.13 15.17
C GLU A 133 -0.30 -10.63 15.01
N LYS A 134 -0.54 -11.33 16.13
CA LYS A 134 -0.82 -12.77 16.12
C LYS A 134 -2.06 -13.13 15.30
N GLN A 135 -3.12 -12.31 15.40
CA GLN A 135 -4.31 -12.46 14.56
C GLN A 135 -3.96 -12.29 13.07
N GLY A 136 -3.01 -11.43 12.72
CA GLY A 136 -2.50 -11.25 11.36
C GLY A 136 -1.93 -12.54 10.80
N GLU A 137 -1.04 -13.15 11.57
CA GLU A 137 -0.39 -14.42 11.20
C GLU A 137 -1.42 -15.54 11.00
N ILE A 138 -2.42 -15.63 11.89
CA ILE A 138 -3.50 -16.62 11.78
C ILE A 138 -4.34 -16.38 10.52
N ASN A 139 -4.72 -15.13 10.24
CA ASN A 139 -5.51 -14.81 9.05
C ASN A 139 -4.77 -15.14 7.75
N THR A 140 -3.45 -14.85 7.68
CA THR A 140 -2.64 -15.20 6.52
C THR A 140 -2.51 -16.70 6.35
N ARG A 141 -2.38 -17.46 7.44
CA ARG A 141 -2.42 -18.92 7.39
C ARG A 141 -3.75 -19.43 6.85
N LEU A 142 -4.88 -18.95 7.37
CA LEU A 142 -6.21 -19.34 6.89
C LEU A 142 -6.40 -19.03 5.41
N ALA A 143 -5.95 -17.85 4.96
CA ALA A 143 -6.03 -17.48 3.54
C ALA A 143 -5.25 -18.44 2.63
N ILE A 144 -4.07 -18.91 3.09
CA ILE A 144 -3.29 -19.92 2.36
C ILE A 144 -4.02 -21.27 2.35
N GLU A 145 -4.56 -21.70 3.49
CA GLU A 145 -5.32 -22.95 3.61
C GLU A 145 -6.56 -22.97 2.71
N ASP A 146 -7.35 -21.89 2.72
CA ASP A 146 -8.53 -21.71 1.87
C ASP A 146 -8.16 -21.70 0.40
N PHE A 147 -7.05 -21.05 0.03
CA PHE A 147 -6.57 -21.05 -1.35
C PHE A 147 -6.21 -22.46 -1.82
N ILE A 148 -5.48 -23.23 -1.00
CA ILE A 148 -5.10 -24.62 -1.33
C ILE A 148 -6.35 -25.49 -1.48
N ALA A 149 -7.32 -25.38 -0.56
CA ALA A 149 -8.55 -26.16 -0.59
C ALA A 149 -9.40 -25.83 -1.83
N GLY A 150 -9.62 -24.55 -2.11
CA GLY A 150 -10.39 -24.09 -3.28
C GLY A 150 -9.72 -24.46 -4.59
N PHE A 151 -8.40 -24.26 -4.70
CA PHE A 151 -7.63 -24.63 -5.89
C PHE A 151 -7.72 -26.13 -6.19
N THR A 152 -7.58 -26.96 -5.15
CA THR A 152 -7.66 -28.42 -5.28
C THR A 152 -9.04 -28.86 -5.76
N ALA A 153 -10.11 -28.29 -5.21
CA ALA A 153 -11.48 -28.60 -5.61
C ALA A 153 -11.75 -28.23 -7.09
N GLU A 154 -11.32 -27.04 -7.51
CA GLU A 154 -11.45 -26.59 -8.90
C GLU A 154 -10.65 -27.45 -9.88
N TYR A 155 -9.43 -27.84 -9.52
CA TYR A 155 -8.61 -28.72 -10.34
C TYR A 155 -9.28 -30.08 -10.58
N TYR A 156 -9.78 -30.72 -9.52
CA TYR A 156 -10.50 -32.00 -9.65
C TYR A 156 -11.80 -31.85 -10.46
N ASN A 157 -12.53 -30.76 -10.29
CA ASN A 157 -13.72 -30.47 -11.09
C ASN A 157 -13.39 -30.32 -12.58
N ASN A 158 -12.31 -29.60 -12.92
CA ASN A 158 -11.88 -29.42 -14.31
C ASN A 158 -11.50 -30.76 -14.97
N ILE A 159 -10.74 -31.61 -14.28
CA ILE A 159 -10.38 -32.94 -14.78
C ILE A 159 -11.62 -33.78 -15.04
N ARG A 160 -12.57 -33.81 -14.09
CA ARG A 160 -13.82 -34.56 -14.23
C ARG A 160 -14.64 -34.10 -15.44
N GLN A 161 -14.71 -32.79 -15.70
CA GLN A 161 -15.40 -32.25 -16.87
C GLN A 161 -14.71 -32.66 -18.18
N LYS A 162 -13.38 -32.61 -18.24
CA LYS A 162 -12.61 -33.05 -19.42
C LYS A 162 -12.82 -34.52 -19.74
N ILE A 163 -12.92 -35.39 -18.73
CA ILE A 163 -13.21 -36.81 -18.93
C ILE A 163 -14.62 -37.00 -19.52
N ARG A 164 -15.61 -36.25 -19.02
CA ARG A 164 -17.00 -36.32 -19.50
C ARG A 164 -17.19 -35.85 -20.95
N LEU A 165 -16.41 -34.87 -21.40
CA LEU A 165 -16.47 -34.36 -22.78
C LEU A 165 -15.75 -35.26 -23.79
N LYS A 166 -14.96 -36.22 -23.30
CA LYS A 166 -14.19 -37.15 -24.14
C LYS A 166 -14.90 -38.48 -24.41
N ASN A 167 -15.98 -38.76 -23.67
CA ASN A 167 -16.90 -39.88 -23.88
C ASN A 167 -18.18 -39.37 -24.53
#